data_AF-A0AAV8ZMB7-F1
#
_entry.id   AF-A0AAV8ZMB7-F1
#
_cell.length_a   1.000
_cell.length_b   1.000
_cell.length_c   1.000
_cell.angle_alpha   90.00
_cell.angle_beta   90.00
_cell.angle_gamma   90.00
#
_symmetry.space_group_name_H-M   'P 1'
#
loop_
_entity.id
_entity.type
_entity.pdbx_description
1 polymer ?
#
loop_
_entity_poly.entity_id
_entity_poly.type
_entity_poly.pdbx_seq_one_letter_code
_entity_poly.pdbx_strand_id
1 'polypeptide(L)'
;MFRRNISTRVQLISEIKSRFTFDDSVFSLLEIVDPSTAQLFETRSLCKVLERFPILKEYVNAQDLDNEWKAHALLDFTKHGLQIPFENAEKYWLKVFSLKNAIDKTLYPNLKVVICFLLILPFSNASVERIFSSLNDIKTDTRVNLDNSTTQAILHTKQGIKLNGGIIKFEPDNQMLYSNIWKK
;
A
#
# COMPACT_ATOMS: atom_id res chain seq x y z
N MET A 1 -26.18 17.46 -12.77
CA MET A 1 -24.74 17.08 -12.75
C MET A 1 -24.33 16.29 -11.52
N PHE A 2 -24.88 16.56 -10.31
CA PHE A 2 -24.49 15.87 -9.06
C PHE A 2 -24.97 14.41 -8.88
N ARG A 3 -26.13 14.00 -9.42
CA ARG A 3 -26.67 12.64 -9.23
C ARG A 3 -25.88 11.53 -9.95
N ARG A 4 -25.18 11.86 -11.03
CA ARG A 4 -24.41 10.91 -11.86
C ARG A 4 -23.06 10.51 -11.23
N ASN A 5 -22.54 11.33 -10.31
CA ASN A 5 -21.32 11.06 -9.54
C ASN A 5 -21.56 10.17 -8.31
N ILE A 6 -22.79 10.14 -7.79
CA ILE A 6 -23.14 9.30 -6.65
C ILE A 6 -23.36 7.86 -7.11
N SER A 7 -24.09 7.66 -8.22
CA SER A 7 -24.33 6.32 -8.77
C SER A 7 -23.03 5.63 -9.18
N THR A 8 -22.09 6.36 -9.80
CA THR A 8 -20.78 5.81 -10.19
C THR A 8 -19.91 5.47 -8.99
N ARG A 9 -19.90 6.29 -7.93
CA ARG A 9 -19.18 5.97 -6.67
C ARG A 9 -19.78 4.75 -5.96
N VAL A 10 -21.11 4.66 -5.88
CA VAL A 10 -21.80 3.52 -5.26
C VAL A 10 -21.51 2.23 -6.02
N GLN A 11 -21.51 2.29 -7.35
CA GLN A 11 -21.19 1.15 -8.21
C GLN A 11 -19.72 0.72 -8.07
N LEU A 12 -18.78 1.67 -8.00
CA LEU A 12 -17.37 1.42 -7.70
C LEU A 12 -17.19 0.73 -6.34
N ILE A 13 -17.86 1.22 -5.29
CA ILE A 13 -17.78 0.62 -3.95
C ILE A 13 -18.39 -0.79 -3.95
N SER A 14 -19.47 -1.02 -4.71
CA SER A 14 -20.09 -2.34 -4.87
C SER A 14 -19.15 -3.34 -5.56
N GLU A 15 -18.45 -2.92 -6.60
CA GLU A 15 -17.46 -3.75 -7.29
C GLU A 15 -16.20 -3.99 -6.45
N ILE A 16 -15.76 -3.00 -5.66
CA ILE A 16 -14.67 -3.20 -4.70
C ILE A 16 -15.08 -4.21 -3.64
N LYS A 17 -16.30 -4.09 -3.07
CA LYS A 17 -16.81 -5.04 -2.09
C LYS A 17 -17.02 -6.45 -2.65
N SER A 18 -17.34 -6.60 -3.93
CA SER A 18 -17.52 -7.91 -4.55
C SER A 18 -16.21 -8.59 -4.91
N ARG A 19 -15.18 -7.82 -5.27
CA ARG A 19 -13.83 -8.33 -5.57
C ARG A 19 -12.97 -8.49 -4.32
N PHE A 20 -13.25 -7.74 -3.27
CA PHE A 20 -12.46 -7.68 -2.06
C PHE A 20 -13.32 -7.98 -0.83
N THR A 21 -13.16 -9.20 -0.31
CA THR A 21 -13.76 -9.58 0.96
C THR A 21 -12.93 -8.99 2.10
N PHE A 22 -13.41 -7.90 2.69
CA PHE A 22 -12.82 -7.27 3.89
C PHE A 22 -12.99 -8.11 5.17
N ASP A 23 -13.34 -9.39 5.03
CA ASP A 23 -13.61 -10.31 6.14
C ASP A 23 -12.33 -10.93 6.71
N ASP A 24 -11.17 -10.66 6.09
CA ASP A 24 -9.91 -11.15 6.62
C ASP A 24 -9.53 -10.41 7.90
N SER A 25 -9.33 -11.18 8.97
CA SER A 25 -8.65 -10.81 10.21
C SER A 25 -7.34 -10.00 10.08
N VAL A 26 -6.72 -9.90 8.90
CA VAL A 26 -5.59 -8.99 8.67
C VAL A 26 -6.01 -7.52 8.78
N PHE A 27 -7.25 -7.17 8.42
CA PHE A 27 -7.71 -5.77 8.48
C PHE A 27 -7.85 -5.27 9.92
N SER A 28 -8.23 -6.13 10.87
CA SER A 28 -8.24 -5.75 12.29
C SER A 28 -6.84 -5.55 12.86
N LEU A 29 -5.81 -6.18 12.27
CA LEU A 29 -4.41 -5.90 12.64
C LEU A 29 -3.93 -4.55 12.10
N LEU A 30 -4.53 -4.02 11.03
CA LEU A 30 -4.17 -2.70 10.49
C LEU A 30 -4.66 -1.56 11.38
N GLU A 31 -5.70 -1.76 12.20
CA GLU A 31 -6.16 -0.76 13.16
C GLU A 31 -5.08 -0.40 14.18
N ILE A 32 -4.17 -1.33 14.50
CA ILE A 32 -3.03 -1.12 15.41
C ILE A 32 -2.10 -0.01 14.89
N VAL A 33 -2.05 0.18 13.57
CA VAL A 33 -1.20 1.17 12.92
C VAL A 33 -1.82 2.57 12.99
N ASP A 34 -3.10 2.71 13.31
CA ASP A 34 -3.71 4.02 13.47
C ASP A 34 -3.11 4.74 14.70
N PRO A 35 -2.66 6.01 14.57
CA PRO A 35 -2.10 6.75 15.69
C PRO A 35 -3.05 6.85 16.89
N SER A 36 -4.37 6.88 16.67
CA SER A 36 -5.35 6.97 17.75
C SER A 36 -5.37 5.67 18.56
N THR A 37 -5.50 4.53 17.87
CA THR A 37 -5.50 3.19 18.49
C THR A 37 -4.15 2.87 19.14
N ALA A 38 -3.04 3.27 18.51
CA ALA A 38 -1.69 3.07 19.03
C ALA A 38 -1.45 3.87 20.32
N GLN A 39 -1.88 5.14 20.39
CA GLN A 39 -1.73 5.97 21.58
C GLN A 39 -2.65 5.53 22.73
N LEU A 40 -3.84 5.03 22.42
CA LEU A 40 -4.77 4.50 23.41
C LEU A 40 -4.33 3.14 23.99
N PHE A 41 -3.35 2.49 23.35
CA PHE A 41 -2.83 1.19 23.76
C PHE A 41 -3.92 0.12 23.94
N GLU A 42 -4.90 0.11 23.04
CA GLU A 42 -6.01 -0.86 23.09
C GLU A 42 -5.50 -2.29 22.89
N THR A 43 -4.49 -2.46 22.03
CA THR A 43 -3.82 -3.73 21.81
C THR A 43 -2.64 -3.87 22.78
N ARG A 44 -2.74 -4.78 23.75
CA ARG A 44 -1.73 -4.94 24.81
C ARG A 44 -0.45 -5.67 24.40
N SER A 45 -0.50 -6.42 23.30
CA SER A 45 0.63 -7.21 22.80
C SER A 45 0.52 -7.40 21.29
N LEU A 46 1.67 -7.33 20.61
CA LEU A 46 1.79 -7.56 19.17
C LEU A 46 2.05 -9.03 18.84
N CYS A 47 2.01 -9.94 19.82
CA CYS A 47 2.19 -11.39 19.61
C CYS A 47 1.24 -11.97 18.57
N LYS A 48 -0.02 -11.50 18.51
CA LYS A 48 -1.01 -11.93 17.50
C LYS A 48 -0.56 -11.64 16.07
N VAL A 49 0.17 -10.53 15.86
CA VAL A 49 0.74 -10.17 14.55
C VAL A 49 1.85 -11.16 14.19
N LEU A 50 2.70 -11.52 15.14
CA LEU A 50 3.78 -12.50 14.94
C LEU A 50 3.25 -13.92 14.72
N GLU A 51 2.13 -14.29 15.34
CA GLU A 51 1.44 -15.56 15.10
C GLU A 51 0.87 -15.63 13.67
N ARG A 52 0.27 -14.52 13.20
CA ARG A 52 -0.26 -14.43 11.84
C ARG A 52 0.85 -14.40 10.78
N PHE A 53 1.96 -13.73 11.06
CA PHE A 53 3.08 -13.58 10.14
C PHE A 53 4.37 -14.17 10.76
N PRO A 54 4.55 -15.51 10.68
CA PRO A 54 5.69 -16.18 11.31
C PRO A 54 7.04 -15.72 10.76
N ILE A 55 7.07 -15.21 9.52
CA ILE A 55 8.27 -14.64 8.90
C ILE A 55 8.88 -13.49 9.71
N LEU A 56 8.05 -12.72 10.44
CA LEU A 56 8.55 -11.61 11.26
C LEU A 56 9.37 -12.09 12.46
N LYS A 57 9.18 -13.33 12.92
CA LYS A 57 9.93 -13.90 14.05
C LYS A 57 11.42 -14.08 13.73
N GLU A 58 11.80 -14.11 12.45
CA GLU A 58 13.20 -14.17 12.03
C GLU A 58 13.91 -12.83 12.14
N TYR A 59 13.16 -11.72 12.09
CA TYR A 59 13.70 -10.36 12.06
C TYR A 59 13.49 -9.60 13.38
N VAL A 60 12.62 -10.11 14.24
CA VAL A 60 12.12 -9.39 15.42
C VAL A 60 12.05 -10.30 16.63
N ASN A 61 12.58 -9.84 17.77
CA ASN A 61 12.39 -10.51 19.05
C ASN A 61 11.03 -10.13 19.64
N ALA A 62 10.17 -11.12 19.88
CA ALA A 62 8.81 -10.92 20.40
C ALA A 62 8.78 -10.21 21.77
N GLN A 63 9.74 -10.52 22.65
CA GLN A 63 9.79 -9.92 23.98
C GLN A 63 10.22 -8.46 23.91
N ASP A 64 11.23 -8.15 23.09
CA ASP A 64 11.70 -6.78 22.89
C ASP A 64 10.65 -5.93 22.18
N LEU A 65 9.92 -6.52 21.21
CA LEU A 65 8.79 -5.86 20.55
C LEU A 65 7.70 -5.42 21.53
N ASP A 66 7.27 -6.31 22.43
CA ASP A 66 6.23 -5.97 23.41
C ASP A 66 6.72 -4.93 24.44
N ASN A 67 8.01 -4.95 24.78
CA ASN A 67 8.63 -3.93 25.63
C ASN A 67 8.66 -2.56 24.92
N GLU A 68 9.09 -2.53 23.66
CA GLU A 68 9.09 -1.33 22.81
C GLU A 68 7.69 -0.76 22.61
N TRP A 69 6.70 -1.63 22.39
CA TRP A 69 5.30 -1.24 22.24
C TRP A 69 4.73 -0.59 23.50
N LYS A 70 5.00 -1.15 24.68
CA LYS A 70 4.62 -0.53 25.97
C LYS A 70 5.34 0.78 26.21
N ALA A 71 6.64 0.84 25.88
CA ALA A 71 7.44 2.05 26.04
C ALA A 71 6.96 3.19 25.12
N HIS A 72 6.46 2.87 23.93
CA HIS A 72 5.81 3.82 23.04
C HIS A 72 4.50 4.37 23.64
N ALA A 73 3.64 3.51 24.21
CA ALA A 73 2.39 3.95 24.84
C ALA A 73 2.58 4.86 26.06
N LEU A 74 3.71 4.71 26.76
CA LEU A 74 4.09 5.55 27.89
C LEU A 74 4.77 6.87 27.48
N LEU A 75 4.98 7.10 26.17
CA LEU A 75 5.62 8.30 25.67
C LEU A 75 4.72 9.52 25.87
N ASP A 76 5.30 10.64 26.30
CA ASP A 76 4.62 11.94 26.36
C ASP A 76 4.37 12.49 24.94
N PHE A 77 3.27 12.08 24.30
CA PHE A 77 2.92 12.46 22.92
C PHE A 77 2.86 13.99 22.73
N THR A 78 2.39 14.73 23.74
CA THR A 78 2.30 16.20 23.72
C THR A 78 3.67 16.87 23.63
N LYS A 79 4.69 16.34 24.35
CA LYS A 79 6.05 16.90 24.35
C LYS A 79 6.78 16.67 23.03
N HIS A 80 6.45 15.57 22.34
CA HIS A 80 7.05 15.21 21.06
C HIS A 80 6.27 15.73 19.85
N GLY A 81 5.23 16.55 20.05
CA GLY A 81 4.43 17.11 18.95
C GLY A 81 3.66 16.03 18.17
N LEU A 82 3.25 14.96 18.86
CA LEU A 82 2.50 13.81 18.35
C LEU A 82 0.98 13.93 18.64
N GLN A 83 0.44 15.14 18.59
CA GLN A 83 -0.97 15.41 18.94
C GLN A 83 -1.95 14.84 17.91
N ILE A 84 -2.99 14.16 18.38
CA ILE A 84 -4.13 13.71 17.55
C ILE A 84 -5.01 14.93 17.23
N PRO A 85 -5.50 15.10 15.99
CA PRO A 85 -5.39 14.17 14.87
C PRO A 85 -4.13 14.42 14.03
N PHE A 86 -3.31 13.38 13.87
CA PHE A 86 -2.24 13.39 12.87
C PHE A 86 -2.82 13.14 11.49
N GLU A 87 -2.45 13.94 10.49
CA GLU A 87 -2.98 13.84 9.13
C GLU A 87 -2.74 12.48 8.45
N ASN A 88 -1.70 11.74 8.84
CA ASN A 88 -1.30 10.49 8.21
C ASN A 88 -0.53 9.58 9.18
N ALA A 89 -0.92 8.31 9.25
CA ALA A 89 -0.25 7.26 10.03
C ALA A 89 1.25 7.14 9.66
N GLU A 90 1.60 7.27 8.37
CA GLU A 90 2.99 7.22 7.92
C GLU A 90 3.84 8.33 8.56
N LYS A 91 3.36 9.58 8.51
CA LYS A 91 4.06 10.74 9.10
C LYS A 91 4.21 10.59 10.61
N TYR A 92 3.21 10.00 11.28
CA TYR A 92 3.25 9.71 12.70
C TYR A 92 4.36 8.71 13.03
N TRP A 93 4.34 7.53 12.39
CA TRP A 93 5.34 6.48 12.64
C TRP A 93 6.75 6.91 12.24
N LEU A 94 6.92 7.69 11.17
CA LEU A 94 8.20 8.29 10.81
C LEU A 94 8.76 9.17 11.94
N LYS A 95 7.92 9.99 12.59
CA LYS A 95 8.35 10.80 13.75
C LYS A 95 8.70 9.94 14.95
N VAL A 96 7.88 8.93 15.27
CA VAL A 96 8.15 7.98 16.37
C VAL A 96 9.48 7.26 16.17
N PHE A 97 9.76 6.77 14.96
CA PHE A 97 11.03 6.08 14.65
C PHE A 97 12.22 7.03 14.49
N SER A 98 11.98 8.33 14.30
CA SER A 98 13.02 9.36 14.30
C SER A 98 13.45 9.76 15.71
N LEU A 99 12.74 9.32 16.76
CA LEU A 99 13.15 9.52 18.13
C LEU A 99 14.40 8.69 18.42
N LYS A 100 15.43 9.38 18.91
CA LYS A 100 16.72 8.80 19.27
C LYS A 100 17.01 9.02 20.74
N ASN A 101 17.69 8.05 21.35
CA ASN A 101 18.18 8.15 22.71
C ASN A 101 19.39 9.10 22.78
N ALA A 102 19.84 9.44 24.00
CA ALA A 102 21.03 10.27 24.24
C ALA A 102 22.34 9.73 23.61
N ILE A 103 22.33 8.47 23.16
CA ILE A 103 23.46 7.78 22.50
C ILE A 103 23.20 7.66 20.97
N ASP A 104 22.28 8.45 20.41
CA ASP A 104 21.92 8.50 18.97
C ASP A 104 21.41 7.17 18.36
N LYS A 105 21.09 6.18 19.21
CA LYS A 105 20.45 4.92 18.81
C LYS A 105 18.93 5.08 18.68
N THR A 106 18.35 4.43 17.68
CA THR A 106 16.89 4.34 17.47
C THR A 106 16.22 3.67 18.68
N LEU A 107 15.16 4.27 19.23
CA LEU A 107 14.45 3.71 20.40
C LEU A 107 13.74 2.38 20.10
N TYR A 108 13.20 2.24 18.89
CA TYR A 108 12.22 1.19 18.59
C TYR A 108 12.58 0.38 17.32
N PRO A 109 13.70 -0.36 17.29
CA PRO A 109 14.14 -1.09 16.11
C PRO A 109 13.20 -2.25 15.74
N ASN A 110 12.69 -3.01 16.70
CA ASN A 110 11.81 -4.16 16.48
C ASN A 110 10.41 -3.70 16.03
N LEU A 111 9.87 -2.70 16.72
CA LEU A 111 8.58 -2.11 16.41
C LEU A 111 8.56 -1.49 15.01
N LYS A 112 9.66 -0.85 14.61
CA LYS A 112 9.79 -0.29 13.26
C LYS A 112 9.58 -1.33 12.18
N VAL A 113 10.20 -2.51 12.31
CA VAL A 113 10.06 -3.59 11.31
C VAL A 113 8.61 -4.04 11.18
N VAL A 114 7.95 -4.30 12.30
CA VAL A 114 6.56 -4.79 12.32
C VAL A 114 5.60 -3.75 11.75
N ILE A 115 5.69 -2.50 12.19
CA ILE A 115 4.78 -1.44 11.73
C ILE A 115 5.01 -1.10 10.25
N CYS A 116 6.27 -1.03 9.79
CA CYS A 116 6.56 -0.84 8.37
C CYS A 116 6.00 -1.98 7.52
N PHE A 117 6.10 -3.23 7.98
CA PHE A 117 5.51 -4.37 7.30
C PHE A 117 3.98 -4.22 7.17
N LEU A 118 3.30 -3.90 8.27
CA LEU A 118 1.85 -3.69 8.27
C LEU A 118 1.41 -2.53 7.36
N LEU A 119 2.15 -1.42 7.33
CA LEU A 119 1.88 -0.28 6.43
C LEU A 119 2.03 -0.64 4.95
N ILE A 120 2.94 -1.56 4.61
CA ILE A 120 3.21 -1.96 3.22
C ILE A 120 2.14 -2.92 2.69
N LEU A 121 1.52 -3.75 3.54
CA LEU A 121 0.52 -4.74 3.13
C LEU A 121 -0.58 -4.18 2.20
N PRO A 122 -1.32 -3.12 2.57
CA PRO A 122 -2.37 -2.58 1.71
C PRO A 122 -1.81 -2.00 0.39
N PHE A 123 -0.63 -1.37 0.44
CA PHE A 123 -0.01 -0.77 -0.74
C PHE A 123 0.50 -1.83 -1.73
N SER A 124 1.13 -2.89 -1.22
CA SER A 124 1.64 -4.00 -2.03
C SER A 124 0.49 -4.70 -2.76
N ASN A 125 -0.60 -5.01 -2.05
CA ASN A 125 -1.75 -5.66 -2.67
C ASN A 125 -2.38 -4.79 -3.78
N ALA A 126 -2.62 -3.51 -3.52
CA ALA A 126 -3.16 -2.58 -4.51
C ALA A 126 -2.23 -2.40 -5.72
N SER A 127 -0.91 -2.45 -5.51
CA SER A 127 0.08 -2.34 -6.59
C SER A 127 0.06 -3.57 -7.48
N VAL A 128 -0.05 -4.76 -6.90
CA VAL A 128 -0.16 -6.04 -7.61
C VAL A 128 -1.46 -6.08 -8.42
N GLU A 129 -2.60 -5.70 -7.84
CA GLU A 129 -3.88 -5.63 -8.55
C GLU A 129 -3.84 -4.66 -9.74
N ARG A 130 -3.16 -3.52 -9.61
CA ARG A 130 -2.96 -2.58 -10.72
C ARG A 130 -2.16 -3.19 -11.88
N ILE A 131 -1.15 -4.01 -11.57
CA ILE A 131 -0.37 -4.75 -12.57
C ILE A 131 -1.25 -5.83 -13.21
N PHE A 132 -2.03 -6.58 -12.43
CA PHE A 132 -2.97 -7.57 -12.96
C PHE A 132 -4.05 -6.97 -13.85
N SER A 133 -4.61 -5.82 -13.49
CA SER A 133 -5.53 -5.08 -14.37
C SER A 133 -4.84 -4.69 -15.68
N SER A 134 -3.60 -4.19 -15.60
CA SER A 134 -2.83 -3.84 -16.80
C SER A 134 -2.51 -5.07 -17.66
N LEU A 135 -2.27 -6.22 -17.04
CA LEU A 135 -2.08 -7.50 -17.71
C LEU A 135 -3.36 -7.96 -18.40
N ASN A 136 -4.51 -7.81 -17.75
CA ASN A 136 -5.81 -8.14 -18.31
C ASN A 136 -6.14 -7.26 -19.53
N ASP A 137 -5.75 -5.97 -19.51
CA ASP A 137 -5.87 -5.08 -20.67
C ASP A 137 -4.93 -5.50 -21.83
N ILE A 138 -3.76 -6.06 -21.54
CA ILE A 138 -2.82 -6.54 -22.56
C ILE A 138 -3.30 -7.87 -23.16
N LYS A 139 -3.80 -8.76 -22.30
CA LYS A 139 -4.45 -10.02 -22.64
C LYS A 139 -5.95 -9.79 -22.84
N THR A 140 -6.32 -8.97 -23.82
CA THR A 140 -7.74 -8.87 -24.21
C THR A 140 -8.26 -10.21 -24.71
N ASP A 141 -9.58 -10.40 -24.64
CA ASP A 141 -10.31 -11.61 -25.07
C ASP A 141 -10.02 -12.03 -26.54
N THR A 142 -9.49 -11.12 -27.36
CA THR A 142 -9.09 -11.36 -28.75
C THR A 142 -7.59 -11.65 -28.93
N ARG A 143 -6.75 -11.43 -27.90
CA ARG A 143 -5.29 -11.64 -27.89
C ARG A 143 -4.93 -12.78 -26.93
N VAL A 144 -5.49 -13.96 -27.16
CA VAL A 144 -5.46 -15.08 -26.20
C VAL A 144 -4.11 -15.81 -26.11
N ASN A 145 -3.13 -15.52 -26.98
CA ASN A 145 -1.88 -16.30 -27.02
C ASN A 145 -0.62 -15.44 -27.14
N LEU A 146 -0.45 -14.50 -26.23
CA LEU A 146 0.83 -13.79 -26.06
C LEU A 146 1.76 -14.63 -25.18
N ASP A 147 2.95 -14.92 -25.69
CA ASP A 147 4.00 -15.54 -24.87
C ASP A 147 4.32 -14.67 -23.65
N ASN A 148 4.80 -15.31 -22.57
CA ASN A 148 5.16 -14.62 -21.34
C ASN A 148 6.24 -13.57 -21.58
N SER A 149 7.22 -13.86 -22.45
CA SER A 149 8.28 -12.90 -22.81
C SER A 149 7.71 -11.63 -23.46
N THR A 150 6.78 -11.78 -24.39
CA THR A 150 6.10 -10.67 -25.07
C THR A 150 5.24 -9.87 -24.09
N THR A 151 4.51 -10.55 -23.21
CA THR A 151 3.66 -9.89 -22.21
C THR A 151 4.51 -9.07 -21.22
N GLN A 152 5.64 -9.63 -20.79
CA GLN A 152 6.61 -8.96 -19.93
C GLN A 152 7.25 -7.75 -20.62
N ALA A 153 7.66 -7.89 -21.89
CA ALA A 153 8.22 -6.79 -22.67
C ALA A 153 7.23 -5.62 -22.82
N ILE A 154 5.95 -5.90 -23.10
CA ILE A 154 4.90 -4.89 -23.20
C ILE A 154 4.67 -4.20 -21.85
N LEU A 155 4.62 -4.96 -20.76
CA LEU A 155 4.49 -4.39 -19.40
C LEU A 155 5.66 -3.45 -19.07
N HIS A 156 6.90 -3.89 -19.27
CA HIS A 156 8.08 -3.07 -19.01
C HIS A 156 8.10 -1.82 -19.89
N THR A 157 7.76 -1.94 -21.16
CA THR A 157 7.67 -0.79 -22.08
C THR A 157 6.62 0.21 -21.61
N LYS A 158 5.43 -0.26 -21.24
CA LYS A 158 4.32 0.59 -20.72
C LYS A 158 4.72 1.29 -19.42
N GLN A 159 5.40 0.58 -18.51
CA GLN A 159 5.91 1.16 -17.26
C GLN A 159 7.02 2.18 -17.51
N GLY A 160 7.98 1.88 -18.40
CA GLY A 160 9.07 2.77 -18.76
C GLY A 160 8.58 4.07 -19.39
N ILE A 161 7.62 4.00 -20.32
CA ILE A 161 6.97 5.18 -20.90
C ILE A 161 6.29 6.02 -19.81
N LYS A 162 5.60 5.37 -18.87
CA LYS A 162 4.93 6.06 -17.76
C LYS A 162 5.92 6.77 -16.83
N LEU A 163 7.07 6.16 -16.52
CA LEU A 163 8.12 6.76 -15.70
C LEU A 163 8.76 7.97 -16.38
N ASN A 164 8.89 7.94 -17.71
CA ASN A 164 9.43 9.04 -18.51
C ASN A 164 8.44 10.19 -18.78
N GLY A 165 7.38 10.31 -17.97
CA GLY A 165 6.37 11.37 -18.09
C GLY A 165 5.19 11.04 -19.02
N GLY A 166 5.13 9.82 -19.57
CA GLY A 166 4.06 9.40 -20.48
C GLY A 166 4.17 9.98 -21.89
N ILE A 167 3.18 9.70 -22.73
CA ILE A 167 3.10 10.28 -24.08
C ILE A 167 2.23 11.54 -23.97
N ILE A 168 2.89 12.68 -23.73
CA ILE A 168 2.21 13.96 -23.41
C ILE A 168 1.71 14.67 -24.69
N LYS A 169 2.29 14.34 -25.85
CA LYS A 169 1.90 14.86 -27.18
C LYS A 169 2.15 13.80 -28.25
N PHE A 170 1.23 12.86 -28.40
CA PHE A 170 1.20 12.03 -29.60
C PHE A 170 0.49 12.82 -30.70
N GLU A 171 1.25 13.36 -31.65
CA GLU A 171 0.70 13.90 -32.89
C GLU A 171 0.93 12.83 -33.98
N PRO A 172 -0.13 12.19 -34.49
CA PRO A 172 0.02 11.20 -35.54
C PRO A 172 0.55 11.88 -36.81
N ASP A 173 1.59 11.30 -37.40
CA ASP A 173 2.12 11.79 -38.68
C ASP A 173 1.06 11.62 -39.79
N ASN A 174 1.11 12.49 -40.81
CA ASN A 174 0.21 12.45 -41.96
C ASN A 174 0.18 11.06 -42.59
N GLN A 175 1.30 10.34 -42.63
CA GLN A 175 1.38 8.96 -43.13
C GLN A 175 0.53 7.97 -42.32
N MET A 176 0.41 8.13 -41.00
CA MET A 176 -0.45 7.29 -40.16
C MET A 176 -1.93 7.56 -40.44
N LEU A 177 -2.32 8.82 -40.65
CA LEU A 177 -3.69 9.23 -40.95
C LEU A 177 -4.16 8.72 -42.31
N TYR A 178 -3.27 8.66 -43.30
CA TYR A 178 -3.58 8.17 -44.66
C TYR A 178 -3.36 6.67 -44.85
N SER A 179 -2.82 5.97 -43.83
CA SER A 179 -2.68 4.51 -43.89
C SER A 179 -4.05 3.84 -43.78
N ASN A 180 -4.56 3.33 -44.91
CA ASN A 180 -5.84 2.62 -45.03
C ASN A 180 -5.77 1.21 -44.39
N ILE A 181 -5.44 1.12 -43.10
CA ILE A 181 -5.36 -0.16 -42.38
C ILE A 181 -6.76 -0.79 -42.20
N TRP A 182 -7.84 0.00 -42.38
CA TRP A 182 -9.24 -0.40 -42.21
C TRP A 182 -10.01 -0.66 -43.51
N LYS A 183 -9.34 -0.78 -44.67
CA LYS A 183 -9.99 -1.25 -45.90
C LYS A 183 -9.72 -2.74 -46.10
N LYS A 184 -10.54 -3.58 -45.46
CA LYS A 184 -10.84 -4.93 -45.94
C LYS A 184 -12.26 -5.31 -45.53
#